data_AF-A0A090F6U4-F1
#
_entry.id   AF-A0A090F6U4-F1
#
_cell.length_a   1.000
_cell.length_b   1.000
_cell.length_c   1.000
_cell.angle_alpha   90.00
_cell.angle_beta   90.00
_cell.angle_gamma   90.00
#
_symmetry.space_group_name_H-M   'P 1'
#
loop_
_entity.id
_entity.type
_entity.pdbx_description
1 polymer ?
#
loop_
_entity_poly.entity_id
_entity_poly.type
_entity_poly.pdbx_seq_one_letter_code
_entity_poly.pdbx_strand_id
1 'polypeptide(L)'
;MKSLTDPSQALSTGLAKIRTEFHVPDGFPPEVMAAAEAAARRVPSQHADRTAMPFVTLDPASSTDLDQAFSIEASGADLLLHYAIADVAWFVEDGDPIDLEAWNRGETLYLPDGKAGLYPPVLAEAAASLLPDGPRPAVIFTVRVAGDGAVKLDGAERAIIQSRAKLAYDSVKASDVPAGFAELARRMAANEERRGASRVDPPEQEVERLGDGTFRLSFRPLLKSEQDNAALSLAANMAIADAMLAHKTGLFRVMSGPDASKVQRLRSTAQALGLSWPASTSLRDYQRTLDPADPQQAALMLEIRRAGNGASYQPYQQGVVPWHEAMAATYAHATAPLRRLADRYVVRCALAIANGQPVPQAVSDAFARLPKVMGRGDARASQINHAAIDLAEAVMLKGHEGETFRAVVTDFVDHGVRAQLADMAVVANVKACGLRQGDRLTLKLVSADPDQRSIVFEPA
;
A
#
# COMPACT_ATOMS: atom_id res chain seq x y z
N MET A 1 17.28 1.46 17.96
CA MET A 1 16.30 2.07 17.03
C MET A 1 16.45 3.57 17.18
N LYS A 2 16.74 4.30 16.10
CA LYS A 2 17.04 5.74 16.13
C LYS A 2 15.74 6.51 16.04
N SER A 3 15.31 7.09 17.14
CA SER A 3 14.05 7.83 17.28
C SER A 3 14.34 9.25 17.74
N LEU A 4 13.69 10.22 17.11
CA LEU A 4 13.74 11.63 17.49
C LEU A 4 12.35 12.03 17.96
N THR A 5 12.24 12.72 19.09
CA THR A 5 10.94 13.13 19.68
C THR A 5 10.72 14.62 19.46
N ASP A 6 9.48 15.06 19.21
CA ASP A 6 9.10 16.49 19.17
C ASP A 6 8.64 17.01 20.55
N PRO A 7 9.51 17.66 21.34
CA PRO A 7 9.15 18.20 22.65
C PRO A 7 8.32 19.49 22.57
N SER A 8 8.18 20.11 21.39
CA SER A 8 7.65 21.47 21.22
C SER A 8 6.21 21.54 20.70
N GLN A 9 5.62 20.41 20.31
CA GLN A 9 4.35 20.32 19.56
C GLN A 9 4.35 21.07 18.22
N ALA A 10 5.54 21.40 17.68
CA ALA A 10 5.67 22.05 16.38
C ALA A 10 5.11 21.18 15.25
N LEU A 11 5.22 19.84 15.36
CA LEU A 11 4.63 18.92 14.40
C LEU A 11 3.10 18.99 14.39
N SER A 12 2.44 19.07 15.55
CA SER A 12 0.97 19.19 15.59
C SER A 12 0.48 20.44 14.86
N THR A 13 1.14 21.58 15.09
CA THR A 13 0.78 22.85 14.42
C THR A 13 1.06 22.77 12.92
N GLY A 14 2.20 22.21 12.51
CA GLY A 14 2.55 22.05 11.10
C GLY A 14 1.63 21.06 10.38
N LEU A 15 1.21 19.97 11.01
CA LEU A 15 0.24 19.01 10.46
C LEU A 15 -1.13 19.67 10.23
N ALA A 16 -1.58 20.57 11.13
CA ALA A 16 -2.79 21.36 10.90
C ALA A 16 -2.67 22.31 9.68
N LYS A 17 -1.48 22.91 9.45
CA LYS A 17 -1.21 23.70 8.25
C LYS A 17 -1.26 22.83 6.98
N ILE A 18 -0.65 21.63 7.02
CA ILE A 18 -0.68 20.65 5.92
C ILE A 18 -2.11 20.24 5.58
N ARG A 19 -2.95 19.99 6.60
CA ARG A 19 -4.39 19.70 6.39
C ARG A 19 -5.08 20.81 5.60
N THR A 20 -4.87 22.07 6.00
CA THR A 20 -5.43 23.23 5.30
C THR A 20 -4.89 23.35 3.87
N GLU A 21 -3.57 23.29 3.69
CA GLU A 21 -2.89 23.42 2.38
C GLU A 21 -3.40 22.40 1.36
N PHE A 22 -3.47 21.13 1.78
CA PHE A 22 -3.94 20.04 0.94
C PHE A 22 -5.46 19.82 1.05
N HIS A 23 -6.20 20.75 1.67
CA HIS A 23 -7.66 20.76 1.80
C HIS A 23 -8.27 19.50 2.45
N VAL A 24 -7.50 18.80 3.29
CA VAL A 24 -7.87 17.50 3.89
C VAL A 24 -9.23 17.64 4.58
N PRO A 25 -10.25 16.84 4.22
CA PRO A 25 -11.58 17.00 4.81
C PRO A 25 -11.58 16.73 6.31
N ASP A 26 -12.07 17.69 7.11
CA ASP A 26 -12.13 17.57 8.58
C ASP A 26 -13.24 16.61 9.06
N GLY A 27 -14.24 16.36 8.23
CA GLY A 27 -15.39 15.53 8.56
C GLY A 27 -16.25 15.27 7.35
N PHE A 28 -17.46 14.76 7.58
CA PHE A 28 -18.44 14.48 6.53
C PHE A 28 -19.60 15.49 6.60
N PRO A 29 -20.18 15.88 5.46
CA PRO A 29 -21.38 16.70 5.46
C PRO A 29 -22.53 16.06 6.26
N PRO A 30 -23.41 16.84 6.93
CA PRO A 30 -24.49 16.31 7.75
C PRO A 30 -25.41 15.31 7.03
N GLU A 31 -25.70 15.56 5.75
CA GLU A 31 -26.50 14.68 4.90
C GLU A 31 -25.83 13.32 4.65
N VAL A 32 -24.49 13.29 4.56
CA VAL A 32 -23.71 12.07 4.41
C VAL A 32 -23.70 11.28 5.73
N MET A 33 -23.55 11.98 6.87
CA MET A 33 -23.62 11.35 8.19
C MET A 33 -25.00 10.73 8.45
N ALA A 34 -26.08 11.45 8.15
CA ALA A 34 -27.44 10.94 8.30
C ALA A 34 -27.69 9.70 7.41
N ALA A 35 -27.22 9.73 6.15
CA ALA A 35 -27.31 8.58 5.26
C ALA A 35 -26.51 7.37 5.81
N ALA A 36 -25.31 7.61 6.35
CA ALA A 36 -24.44 6.56 6.90
C ALA A 36 -25.02 5.94 8.18
N GLU A 37 -25.61 6.72 9.07
CA GLU A 37 -26.30 6.21 10.26
C GLU A 37 -27.52 5.34 9.90
N ALA A 38 -28.27 5.72 8.85
CA ALA A 38 -29.37 4.92 8.33
C ALA A 38 -28.85 3.62 7.69
N ALA A 39 -27.78 3.71 6.88
CA ALA A 39 -27.15 2.56 6.25
C ALA A 39 -26.59 1.56 7.28
N ALA A 40 -25.97 2.04 8.36
CA ALA A 40 -25.40 1.22 9.42
C ALA A 40 -26.43 0.31 10.12
N ARG A 41 -27.72 0.64 10.04
CA ARG A 41 -28.83 -0.13 10.63
C ARG A 41 -29.42 -1.16 9.66
N ARG A 42 -28.94 -1.25 8.42
CA ARG A 42 -29.44 -2.23 7.43
C ARG A 42 -29.12 -3.64 7.90
N VAL A 43 -30.17 -4.46 8.04
CA VAL A 43 -30.04 -5.88 8.37
C VAL A 43 -29.66 -6.64 7.11
N PRO A 44 -28.49 -7.32 7.07
CA PRO A 44 -28.11 -8.14 5.93
C PRO A 44 -29.15 -9.21 5.57
N SER A 45 -29.55 -9.28 4.31
CA SER A 45 -30.61 -10.20 3.85
C SER A 45 -30.22 -11.09 2.67
N GLN A 46 -29.07 -10.83 2.04
CA GLN A 46 -28.56 -11.57 0.88
C GLN A 46 -27.29 -12.38 1.20
N HIS A 47 -27.00 -12.53 2.50
CA HIS A 47 -25.74 -13.06 2.99
C HIS A 47 -25.96 -14.45 3.59
N ALA A 48 -25.18 -15.43 3.12
CA ALA A 48 -25.15 -16.75 3.74
C ALA A 48 -24.53 -16.66 5.14
N ASP A 49 -25.01 -17.46 6.09
CA ASP A 49 -24.38 -17.54 7.41
C ASP A 49 -23.07 -18.35 7.33
N ARG A 50 -21.95 -17.69 7.63
CA ARG A 50 -20.61 -18.25 7.74
C ARG A 50 -19.96 -17.91 9.08
N THR A 51 -20.74 -17.54 10.09
CA THR A 51 -20.25 -17.17 11.42
C THR A 51 -19.48 -18.30 12.12
N ALA A 52 -19.74 -19.55 11.74
CA ALA A 52 -19.00 -20.72 12.23
C ALA A 52 -17.58 -20.85 11.67
N MET A 53 -17.28 -20.27 10.49
CA MET A 53 -15.96 -20.36 9.87
C MET A 53 -14.91 -19.59 10.70
N PRO A 54 -13.68 -20.11 10.84
CA PRO A 54 -12.68 -19.58 11.75
C PRO A 54 -11.92 -18.35 11.19
N PHE A 55 -12.64 -17.29 10.82
CA PHE A 55 -12.02 -16.06 10.35
C PHE A 55 -11.26 -15.33 11.47
N VAL A 56 -10.11 -14.75 11.11
CA VAL A 56 -9.35 -13.78 11.92
C VAL A 56 -8.93 -12.61 11.05
N THR A 57 -8.64 -11.45 11.65
CA THR A 57 -7.97 -10.34 10.96
C THR A 57 -6.52 -10.20 11.43
N LEU A 58 -5.67 -9.54 10.65
CA LEU A 58 -4.27 -9.29 10.99
C LEU A 58 -3.86 -7.91 10.46
N ASP A 59 -3.69 -6.95 11.39
CA ASP A 59 -3.59 -5.52 11.09
C ASP A 59 -2.64 -4.82 12.09
N PRO A 60 -2.32 -3.53 11.93
CA PRO A 60 -1.74 -2.75 13.02
C PRO A 60 -2.64 -2.74 14.26
N ALA A 61 -2.04 -2.73 15.46
CA ALA A 61 -2.80 -2.79 16.71
C ALA A 61 -3.80 -1.63 16.86
N SER A 62 -3.50 -0.45 16.31
CA SER A 62 -4.35 0.75 16.35
C SER A 62 -5.47 0.76 15.31
N SER A 63 -5.48 -0.13 14.31
CA SER A 63 -6.45 -0.07 13.21
C SER A 63 -7.89 -0.38 13.65
N THR A 64 -8.84 0.36 13.12
CA THR A 64 -10.28 0.21 13.41
C THR A 64 -11.09 -0.12 12.16
N ASP A 65 -10.56 0.19 10.98
CA ASP A 65 -11.09 -0.03 9.64
C ASP A 65 -10.54 -1.33 9.03
N LEU A 66 -11.02 -2.47 9.53
CA LEU A 66 -10.53 -3.78 9.15
C LEU A 66 -11.24 -4.25 7.87
N ASP A 67 -10.56 -4.08 6.74
CA ASP A 67 -11.06 -4.45 5.41
C ASP A 67 -11.23 -5.96 5.21
N GLN A 68 -10.37 -6.74 5.87
CA GLN A 68 -10.07 -8.13 5.50
C GLN A 68 -10.12 -9.05 6.71
N ALA A 69 -10.67 -10.24 6.51
CA ALA A 69 -10.50 -11.38 7.41
C ALA A 69 -10.16 -12.62 6.58
N PHE A 70 -9.44 -13.58 7.15
CA PHE A 70 -9.01 -14.77 6.43
C PHE A 70 -9.19 -16.04 7.23
N SER A 71 -9.46 -17.12 6.49
CA SER A 71 -9.42 -18.50 6.94
C SER A 71 -8.73 -19.32 5.85
N ILE A 72 -7.96 -20.33 6.25
CA ILE A 72 -7.20 -21.16 5.31
C ILE A 72 -7.46 -22.62 5.62
N GLU A 73 -7.83 -23.39 4.59
CA GLU A 73 -8.02 -24.84 4.68
C GLU A 73 -7.18 -25.58 3.64
N ALA A 74 -6.86 -26.84 3.93
CA ALA A 74 -6.18 -27.72 2.98
C ALA A 74 -7.21 -28.35 2.03
N SER A 75 -6.88 -28.40 0.75
CA SER A 75 -7.69 -29.04 -0.30
C SER A 75 -6.79 -29.97 -1.12
N GLY A 76 -6.55 -31.19 -0.63
CA GLY A 76 -5.60 -32.10 -1.25
C GLY A 76 -4.18 -31.54 -1.18
N ALA A 77 -3.55 -31.30 -2.32
CA ALA A 77 -2.22 -30.67 -2.41
C ALA A 77 -2.27 -29.13 -2.36
N ASP A 78 -3.44 -28.55 -2.58
CA ASP A 78 -3.65 -27.10 -2.64
C ASP A 78 -4.07 -26.55 -1.27
N LEU A 79 -4.00 -25.22 -1.16
CA LEU A 79 -4.65 -24.47 -0.09
C LEU A 79 -5.84 -23.72 -0.65
N LEU A 80 -6.90 -23.60 0.14
CA LEU A 80 -8.00 -22.67 -0.11
C LEU A 80 -7.88 -21.52 0.89
N LEU A 81 -7.67 -20.33 0.36
CA LEU A 81 -7.80 -19.08 1.08
C LEU A 81 -9.25 -18.62 0.95
N HIS A 82 -9.99 -18.64 2.05
CA HIS A 82 -11.24 -17.90 2.17
C HIS A 82 -10.89 -16.50 2.65
N TYR A 83 -10.99 -15.53 1.74
CA TYR A 83 -10.67 -14.14 2.03
C TYR A 83 -11.95 -13.32 2.06
N ALA A 84 -12.37 -12.98 3.28
CA ALA A 84 -13.55 -12.16 3.52
C ALA A 84 -13.15 -10.69 3.41
N ILE A 85 -13.82 -9.98 2.51
CA ILE A 85 -13.65 -8.55 2.26
C ILE A 85 -14.92 -7.82 2.73
N ALA A 86 -14.79 -6.72 3.47
CA ALA A 86 -15.92 -5.91 3.94
C ALA A 86 -16.89 -5.59 2.78
N ASP A 87 -18.18 -5.92 2.93
CA ASP A 87 -19.18 -5.71 1.87
C ASP A 87 -19.71 -4.27 1.89
N VAL A 88 -18.84 -3.31 1.57
CA VAL A 88 -19.18 -1.87 1.56
C VAL A 88 -20.37 -1.56 0.65
N ALA A 89 -20.49 -2.31 -0.45
CA ALA A 89 -21.61 -2.18 -1.40
C ALA A 89 -22.97 -2.59 -0.80
N TRP A 90 -23.01 -3.20 0.38
CA TRP A 90 -24.26 -3.40 1.13
C TRP A 90 -24.76 -2.12 1.80
N PHE A 91 -23.85 -1.23 2.18
CA PHE A 91 -24.16 -0.01 2.91
C PHE A 91 -24.28 1.21 1.99
N VAL A 92 -23.59 1.20 0.85
CA VAL A 92 -23.47 2.36 -0.04
C VAL A 92 -24.07 2.04 -1.41
N GLU A 93 -25.18 2.71 -1.74
CA GLU A 93 -25.86 2.60 -3.02
C GLU A 93 -25.27 3.58 -4.05
N ASP A 94 -25.27 3.21 -5.34
CA ASP A 94 -24.80 4.10 -6.40
C ASP A 94 -25.67 5.38 -6.44
N GLY A 95 -25.04 6.55 -6.34
CA GLY A 95 -25.70 7.86 -6.37
C GLY A 95 -26.29 8.35 -5.04
N ASP A 96 -26.17 7.59 -3.95
CA ASP A 96 -26.56 8.09 -2.62
C ASP A 96 -25.55 9.13 -2.07
N PRO A 97 -25.85 9.86 -0.98
CA PRO A 97 -24.94 10.87 -0.44
C PRO A 97 -23.56 10.32 -0.06
N ILE A 98 -23.48 9.07 0.41
CA ILE A 98 -22.22 8.44 0.82
C ILE A 98 -21.38 8.12 -0.43
N ASP A 99 -22.01 7.62 -1.49
CA ASP A 99 -21.38 7.33 -2.78
C ASP A 99 -20.81 8.60 -3.42
N LEU A 100 -21.60 9.67 -3.48
CA LEU A 100 -21.17 10.95 -4.05
C LEU A 100 -19.96 11.52 -3.32
N GLU A 101 -19.96 11.44 -1.98
CA GLU A 101 -18.81 11.88 -1.18
C GLU A 101 -17.60 10.94 -1.33
N ALA A 102 -17.81 9.63 -1.44
CA ALA A 102 -16.73 8.68 -1.71
C ALA A 102 -16.08 8.94 -3.09
N TRP A 103 -16.85 9.31 -4.12
CA TRP A 103 -16.34 9.75 -5.42
C TRP A 103 -15.57 11.07 -5.36
N ASN A 104 -15.93 11.96 -4.44
CA ASN A 104 -15.20 13.20 -4.20
C ASN A 104 -13.84 12.93 -3.53
N ARG A 105 -13.81 12.03 -2.54
CA ARG A 105 -12.59 11.67 -1.79
C ARG A 105 -11.65 10.74 -2.54
N GLY A 106 -12.17 9.71 -3.20
CA GLY A 106 -11.42 8.67 -3.91
C GLY A 106 -10.78 7.63 -2.99
N GLU A 107 -10.06 8.07 -1.95
CA GLU A 107 -9.43 7.18 -0.95
C GLU A 107 -9.30 7.86 0.42
N THR A 108 -8.95 7.06 1.43
CA THR A 108 -8.61 7.56 2.77
C THR A 108 -7.24 8.24 2.73
N LEU A 109 -7.14 9.45 3.29
CA LEU A 109 -5.88 10.18 3.44
C LEU A 109 -5.35 9.96 4.86
N TYR A 110 -4.15 9.38 4.98
CA TYR A 110 -3.49 9.14 6.27
C TYR A 110 -2.49 10.25 6.59
N LEU A 111 -2.48 10.68 7.85
CA LEU A 111 -1.54 11.62 8.44
C LEU A 111 -1.00 11.01 9.75
N PRO A 112 0.18 11.46 10.24
CA PRO A 112 0.75 10.95 11.49
C PRO A 112 -0.17 11.08 12.71
N ASP A 113 -1.05 12.08 12.71
CA ASP A 113 -1.96 12.41 13.82
C ASP A 113 -3.42 11.96 13.59
N GLY A 114 -3.72 11.28 12.49
CA GLY A 114 -5.06 10.77 12.20
C GLY A 114 -5.31 10.52 10.72
N LYS A 115 -6.58 10.39 10.34
CA LYS A 115 -6.97 10.11 8.95
C LYS A 115 -8.20 10.90 8.54
N ALA A 116 -8.32 11.18 7.24
CA ALA A 116 -9.56 11.59 6.61
C ALA A 116 -10.11 10.39 5.84
N GLY A 117 -11.06 9.67 6.45
CA GLY A 117 -11.62 8.43 5.93
C GLY A 117 -12.35 8.61 4.59
N LEU A 118 -12.35 7.55 3.76
CA LEU A 118 -13.17 7.47 2.55
C LEU A 118 -14.68 7.43 2.88
N TYR A 119 -15.04 6.70 3.95
CA TYR A 119 -16.42 6.57 4.44
C TYR A 119 -16.56 7.04 5.89
N PRO A 120 -17.76 7.45 6.32
CA PRO A 120 -18.02 7.84 7.71
C PRO A 120 -17.62 6.74 8.72
N PRO A 121 -17.09 7.11 9.91
CA PRO A 121 -16.63 6.14 10.91
C PRO A 121 -17.70 5.13 11.36
N VAL A 122 -18.98 5.55 11.42
CA VAL A 122 -20.11 4.65 11.74
C VAL A 122 -20.23 3.47 10.77
N LEU A 123 -19.70 3.60 9.55
CA LEU A 123 -19.57 2.50 8.59
C LEU A 123 -18.16 1.90 8.64
N ALA A 124 -17.14 2.72 8.35
CA ALA A 124 -15.78 2.23 8.10
C ALA A 124 -15.09 1.64 9.32
N GLU A 125 -15.43 2.11 10.52
CA GLU A 125 -14.79 1.71 11.78
C GLU A 125 -15.75 0.94 12.69
N ALA A 126 -16.95 0.62 12.19
CA ALA A 126 -17.97 -0.10 12.93
C ALA A 126 -18.76 -1.08 12.04
N ALA A 127 -19.83 -0.62 11.37
CA ALA A 127 -20.80 -1.51 10.74
C ALA A 127 -20.24 -2.39 9.61
N ALA A 128 -19.27 -1.87 8.83
CA ALA A 128 -18.63 -2.59 7.74
C ALA A 128 -17.26 -3.18 8.12
N SER A 129 -16.63 -2.66 9.17
CA SER A 129 -15.33 -3.16 9.66
C SER A 129 -15.46 -4.57 10.22
N LEU A 130 -14.56 -5.47 9.84
CA LEU A 130 -14.57 -6.88 10.24
C LEU A 130 -14.03 -7.11 11.66
N LEU A 131 -14.45 -6.25 12.60
CA LEU A 131 -14.11 -6.33 14.02
C LEU A 131 -14.62 -7.63 14.66
N PRO A 132 -13.95 -8.14 15.70
CA PRO A 132 -14.34 -9.36 16.40
C PRO A 132 -15.50 -9.17 17.40
N ASP A 133 -16.09 -7.97 17.47
CA ASP A 133 -17.14 -7.60 18.41
C ASP A 133 -18.54 -8.05 17.97
N GLY A 134 -18.67 -8.69 16.80
CA GLY A 134 -19.91 -9.31 16.37
C GLY A 134 -19.92 -9.73 14.89
N PRO A 135 -21.05 -10.28 14.42
CA PRO A 135 -21.21 -10.66 13.02
C PRO A 135 -21.14 -9.44 12.08
N ARG A 136 -20.54 -9.62 10.90
CA ARG A 136 -20.34 -8.56 9.89
C ARG A 136 -20.60 -9.07 8.45
N PRO A 137 -21.20 -8.26 7.58
CA PRO A 137 -21.37 -8.60 6.17
C PRO A 137 -20.07 -8.48 5.38
N ALA A 138 -19.74 -9.52 4.63
CA ALA A 138 -18.55 -9.62 3.81
C ALA A 138 -18.86 -10.28 2.46
N VAL A 139 -17.96 -10.06 1.50
CA VAL A 139 -17.82 -10.89 0.31
C VAL A 139 -16.63 -11.82 0.52
N ILE A 140 -16.87 -13.12 0.56
CA ILE A 140 -15.81 -14.13 0.67
C ILE A 140 -15.37 -14.50 -0.74
N PHE A 141 -14.11 -14.25 -1.06
CA PHE A 141 -13.45 -14.83 -2.22
C PHE A 141 -12.76 -16.13 -1.81
N THR A 142 -13.09 -17.24 -2.47
CA THR A 142 -12.38 -18.50 -2.28
C THR A 142 -11.31 -18.62 -3.35
N VAL A 143 -10.06 -18.53 -2.93
CA VAL A 143 -8.88 -18.50 -3.79
C VAL A 143 -8.08 -19.78 -3.58
N ARG A 144 -7.94 -20.56 -4.64
CA ARG A 144 -7.11 -21.76 -4.66
C ARG A 144 -5.65 -21.37 -4.89
N VAL A 145 -4.76 -21.89 -4.05
CA VAL A 145 -3.31 -21.68 -4.14
C VAL A 145 -2.64 -23.04 -4.31
N ALA A 146 -2.13 -23.29 -5.53
CA ALA A 146 -1.46 -24.52 -5.90
C ALA A 146 -0.10 -24.69 -5.20
N GLY A 147 0.49 -25.88 -5.28
CA GLY A 147 1.80 -26.17 -4.67
C GLY A 147 2.95 -25.28 -5.14
N ASP A 148 2.88 -24.77 -6.37
CA ASP A 148 3.84 -23.81 -6.93
C ASP A 148 3.49 -22.34 -6.64
N GLY A 149 2.36 -22.09 -5.96
CA GLY A 149 1.81 -20.76 -5.67
C GLY A 149 1.01 -20.14 -6.81
N ALA A 150 0.71 -20.86 -7.91
CA ALA A 150 -0.27 -20.40 -8.88
C ALA A 150 -1.64 -20.24 -8.21
N VAL A 151 -2.36 -19.19 -8.58
CA VAL A 151 -3.63 -18.81 -7.95
C VAL A 151 -4.79 -18.89 -8.92
N LYS A 152 -5.97 -19.23 -8.40
CA LYS A 152 -7.22 -19.23 -9.17
C LYS A 152 -8.38 -18.84 -8.28
N LEU A 153 -9.29 -18.00 -8.79
CA LEU A 153 -10.55 -17.71 -8.13
C LEU A 153 -11.51 -18.88 -8.35
N ASP A 154 -11.82 -19.61 -7.29
CA ASP A 154 -12.73 -20.77 -7.33
C ASP A 154 -14.19 -20.36 -7.12
N GLY A 155 -14.44 -19.25 -6.42
CA GLY A 155 -15.79 -18.73 -6.22
C GLY A 155 -15.82 -17.46 -5.38
N ALA A 156 -16.99 -16.83 -5.32
CA ALA A 156 -17.26 -15.71 -4.43
C ALA A 156 -18.70 -15.77 -3.90
N GLU A 157 -18.91 -15.43 -2.63
CA GLU A 157 -20.25 -15.37 -2.03
C GLU A 157 -20.39 -14.18 -1.09
N ARG A 158 -21.62 -13.64 -0.97
CA ARG A 158 -21.97 -12.73 0.12
C ARG A 158 -22.26 -13.54 1.37
N ALA A 159 -21.64 -13.19 2.48
CA ALA A 159 -21.76 -13.92 3.73
C ALA A 159 -21.73 -13.02 4.97
N ILE A 160 -22.34 -13.50 6.05
CA ILE A 160 -22.12 -12.97 7.39
C ILE A 160 -21.02 -13.80 8.04
N ILE A 161 -19.94 -13.13 8.42
CA ILE A 161 -18.84 -13.75 9.15
C ILE A 161 -18.77 -13.21 10.57
N GLN A 162 -18.10 -13.93 11.45
CA GLN A 162 -17.71 -13.41 12.76
C GLN A 162 -16.20 -13.62 12.91
N SER A 163 -15.45 -12.52 12.92
CA SER A 163 -14.02 -12.60 13.21
C SER A 163 -13.84 -13.08 14.65
N ARG A 164 -13.01 -14.11 14.86
CA ARG A 164 -12.75 -14.66 16.19
C ARG A 164 -11.75 -13.82 16.97
N ALA A 165 -10.86 -13.12 16.27
CA ALA A 165 -9.84 -12.27 16.86
C ALA A 165 -9.36 -11.21 15.87
N LYS A 166 -9.02 -10.05 16.41
CA LYS A 166 -8.17 -9.06 15.73
C LYS A 166 -6.73 -9.30 16.17
N LEU A 167 -5.89 -9.79 15.26
CA LEU A 167 -4.47 -10.01 15.51
C LEU A 167 -3.67 -8.76 15.15
N ALA A 168 -2.58 -8.52 15.86
CA ALA A 168 -1.69 -7.38 15.61
C ALA A 168 -0.35 -7.84 15.03
N TYR A 169 0.15 -7.16 14.00
CA TYR A 169 1.40 -7.53 13.32
C TYR A 169 2.60 -7.69 14.26
N ASP A 170 2.71 -6.82 15.26
CA ASP A 170 3.85 -6.74 16.18
C ASP A 170 3.89 -7.84 17.25
N SER A 171 2.76 -8.50 17.49
CA SER A 171 2.55 -9.38 18.64
C SER A 171 1.96 -10.74 18.28
N VAL A 172 1.55 -10.93 17.02
CA VAL A 172 1.00 -12.21 16.52
C VAL A 172 2.01 -13.34 16.62
N LYS A 173 1.53 -14.51 17.06
CA LYS A 173 2.30 -15.76 17.10
C LYS A 173 1.79 -16.74 16.05
N ALA A 174 2.63 -17.70 15.68
CA ALA A 174 2.26 -18.76 14.73
C ALA A 174 1.03 -19.57 15.19
N SER A 175 0.76 -19.66 16.50
CA SER A 175 -0.42 -20.32 17.07
C SER A 175 -1.73 -19.55 16.87
N ASP A 176 -1.66 -18.25 16.60
CA ASP A 176 -2.82 -17.36 16.56
C ASP A 176 -3.43 -17.31 15.15
N VAL A 177 -2.64 -17.66 14.14
CA VAL A 177 -3.03 -17.68 12.71
C VAL A 177 -3.41 -19.10 12.25
N PRO A 178 -4.24 -19.23 11.19
CA PRO A 178 -4.55 -20.52 10.58
C PRO A 178 -3.29 -21.30 10.16
N ALA A 179 -3.30 -22.63 10.33
CA ALA A 179 -2.14 -23.49 10.08
C ALA A 179 -1.53 -23.36 8.67
N GLY A 180 -2.36 -23.05 7.65
CA GLY A 180 -1.91 -22.86 6.27
C GLY A 180 -1.29 -21.49 5.97
N PHE A 181 -1.24 -20.55 6.92
CA PHE A 181 -0.81 -19.16 6.69
C PHE A 181 0.65 -19.06 6.23
N ALA A 182 1.58 -19.64 7.00
CA ALA A 182 3.00 -19.63 6.65
C ALA A 182 3.28 -20.41 5.34
N GLU A 183 2.53 -21.48 5.10
CA GLU A 183 2.63 -22.28 3.87
C GLU A 183 2.21 -21.47 2.64
N LEU A 184 1.07 -20.79 2.72
CA LEU A 184 0.56 -19.93 1.65
C LEU A 184 1.57 -18.83 1.32
N ALA A 185 2.07 -18.12 2.33
CA ALA A 185 3.06 -17.06 2.13
C ALA A 185 4.32 -17.58 1.42
N ARG A 186 4.82 -18.76 1.83
CA ARG A 186 5.96 -19.41 1.18
C ARG A 186 5.69 -19.79 -0.28
N ARG A 187 4.51 -20.32 -0.59
CA ARG A 187 4.10 -20.65 -1.97
C ARG A 187 4.01 -19.39 -2.84
N MET A 188 3.45 -18.31 -2.29
CA MET A 188 3.37 -17.03 -3.00
C MET A 188 4.75 -16.42 -3.27
N ALA A 189 5.66 -16.45 -2.29
CA ALA A 189 7.04 -15.98 -2.48
C ALA A 189 7.78 -16.78 -3.58
N ALA A 190 7.63 -18.10 -3.60
CA ALA A 190 8.20 -18.95 -4.66
C ALA A 190 7.60 -18.65 -6.05
N ASN A 191 6.30 -18.34 -6.10
CA ASN A 191 5.64 -17.91 -7.34
C ASN A 191 6.16 -16.54 -7.81
N GLU A 192 6.34 -15.58 -6.90
CA GLU A 192 6.94 -14.27 -7.20
C GLU A 192 8.34 -14.41 -7.79
N GLU A 193 9.20 -15.21 -7.17
CA GLU A 193 10.57 -15.47 -7.66
C GLU A 193 10.54 -16.07 -9.08
N ARG A 194 9.71 -17.09 -9.30
CA ARG A 194 9.55 -17.74 -10.62
C ARG A 194 9.09 -16.75 -11.70
N ARG A 195 8.14 -15.88 -11.38
CA ARG A 195 7.64 -14.82 -12.28
C ARG A 195 8.64 -13.68 -12.47
N GLY A 196 9.66 -13.58 -11.62
CA GLY A 196 10.66 -12.52 -11.64
C GLY A 196 10.17 -11.21 -11.00
N ALA A 197 9.29 -11.30 -10.00
CA ALA A 197 8.77 -10.17 -9.24
C ALA A 197 9.67 -9.76 -8.05
N SER A 198 10.95 -10.16 -8.06
CA SER A 198 11.90 -9.90 -6.95
C SER A 198 12.01 -8.41 -6.64
N ARG A 199 11.85 -8.06 -5.37
CA ARG A 199 11.89 -6.69 -4.86
C ARG A 199 12.94 -6.54 -3.77
N VAL A 200 13.67 -5.44 -3.83
CA VAL A 200 14.38 -4.89 -2.68
C VAL A 200 13.55 -3.71 -2.20
N ASP A 201 12.92 -3.86 -1.04
CA ASP A 201 12.20 -2.78 -0.39
C ASP A 201 13.08 -2.20 0.72
N PRO A 202 13.55 -0.95 0.57
CA PRO A 202 14.29 -0.29 1.64
C PRO A 202 13.33 0.01 2.81
N PRO A 203 13.84 0.10 4.05
CA PRO A 203 13.05 0.62 5.17
C PRO A 203 12.44 1.98 4.81
N GLU A 204 11.15 2.15 5.07
CA GLU A 204 10.45 3.40 4.79
C GLU A 204 10.58 4.37 5.97
N GLN A 205 10.62 5.68 5.67
CA GLN A 205 10.52 6.71 6.71
C GLN A 205 9.07 6.78 7.19
N GLU A 206 8.89 6.70 8.51
CA GLU A 206 7.58 6.78 9.14
C GLU A 206 7.61 7.81 10.26
N VAL A 207 6.57 8.67 10.28
CA VAL A 207 6.29 9.61 11.37
C VAL A 207 5.16 9.03 12.21
N GLU A 208 5.50 8.53 13.39
CA GLU A 208 4.57 7.92 14.34
C GLU A 208 4.23 8.91 15.46
N ARG A 209 2.95 9.01 15.83
CA ARG A 209 2.54 9.70 17.06
C ARG A 209 2.66 8.77 18.26
N LEU A 210 3.39 9.18 19.29
CA LEU A 210 3.60 8.45 20.52
C LEU A 210 2.46 8.69 21.53
N GLY A 211 2.35 7.81 22.52
CA GLY A 211 1.28 7.86 23.54
C GLY A 211 1.30 9.10 24.44
N ASP A 212 2.43 9.81 24.53
CA ASP A 212 2.56 11.09 25.24
C ASP A 212 2.19 12.30 24.37
N GLY A 213 1.79 12.06 23.11
CA GLY A 213 1.40 13.08 22.15
C GLY A 213 2.56 13.65 21.31
N THR A 214 3.80 13.27 21.59
CA THR A 214 4.97 13.62 20.76
C THR A 214 5.03 12.78 19.48
N PHE A 215 5.89 13.13 18.55
CA PHE A 215 6.06 12.39 17.29
C PHE A 215 7.47 11.83 17.16
N ARG A 216 7.58 10.71 16.44
CA ARG A 216 8.83 10.01 16.14
C ARG A 216 9.00 9.79 14.65
N LEU A 217 10.13 10.24 14.10
CA LEU A 217 10.58 9.86 12.76
C LEU A 217 11.54 8.68 12.88
N SER A 218 11.27 7.60 12.15
CA SER A 218 12.12 6.41 12.16
C SER A 218 12.11 5.69 10.80
N PHE A 219 13.14 4.88 10.55
CA PHE A 219 13.11 3.89 9.48
C PHE A 219 12.52 2.60 10.03
N ARG A 220 11.34 2.19 9.53
CA ARG A 220 10.69 0.97 9.98
C ARG A 220 10.95 -0.17 9.00
N PRO A 221 11.58 -1.29 9.43
CA PRO A 221 11.63 -2.49 8.61
C PRO A 221 10.26 -3.15 8.58
N LEU A 222 9.92 -3.75 7.43
CA LEU A 222 8.69 -4.52 7.29
C LEU A 222 8.78 -5.81 8.13
N LEU A 223 7.79 -6.07 8.97
CA LEU A 223 7.71 -7.27 9.80
C LEU A 223 7.41 -8.51 8.95
N LYS A 224 7.85 -9.68 9.41
CA LYS A 224 7.54 -10.95 8.74
C LYS A 224 6.03 -11.20 8.66
N SER A 225 5.29 -10.85 9.71
CA SER A 225 3.83 -10.94 9.75
C SER A 225 3.15 -10.03 8.71
N GLU A 226 3.69 -8.84 8.46
CA GLU A 226 3.22 -7.93 7.40
C GLU A 226 3.49 -8.52 6.01
N GLN A 227 4.69 -9.07 5.79
CA GLN A 227 5.06 -9.74 4.55
C GLN A 227 4.13 -10.93 4.26
N ASP A 228 3.89 -11.77 5.26
CA ASP A 228 3.04 -12.96 5.12
C ASP A 228 1.57 -12.58 4.89
N ASN A 229 1.08 -11.52 5.56
CA ASN A 229 -0.27 -11.02 5.31
C ASN A 229 -0.43 -10.44 3.90
N ALA A 230 0.59 -9.74 3.41
CA ALA A 230 0.59 -9.20 2.05
C ALA A 230 0.44 -10.30 0.98
N ALA A 231 0.95 -11.52 1.24
CA ALA A 231 0.79 -12.66 0.35
C ALA A 231 -0.68 -13.10 0.17
N LEU A 232 -1.53 -12.94 1.20
CA LEU A 232 -2.97 -13.21 1.13
C LEU A 232 -3.64 -12.25 0.14
N SER A 233 -3.39 -10.96 0.31
CA SER A 233 -3.90 -9.92 -0.58
C SER A 233 -3.38 -10.10 -2.00
N LEU A 234 -2.10 -10.43 -2.18
CA LEU A 234 -1.51 -10.70 -3.48
C LEU A 234 -2.22 -11.86 -4.20
N ALA A 235 -2.44 -12.97 -3.49
CA ALA A 235 -3.12 -14.15 -4.04
C ALA A 235 -4.54 -13.80 -4.52
N ALA A 236 -5.32 -13.11 -3.68
CA ALA A 236 -6.68 -12.71 -4.03
C ALA A 236 -6.73 -11.71 -5.19
N ASN A 237 -5.89 -10.67 -5.15
CA ASN A 237 -5.84 -9.63 -6.18
C ASN A 237 -5.44 -10.18 -7.56
N MET A 238 -4.47 -11.10 -7.61
CA MET A 238 -4.08 -11.77 -8.86
C MET A 238 -5.19 -12.68 -9.40
N ALA A 239 -5.78 -13.51 -8.54
CA ALA A 239 -6.88 -14.40 -8.92
C ALA A 239 -8.10 -13.63 -9.46
N ILE A 240 -8.44 -12.50 -8.83
CA ILE A 240 -9.50 -11.60 -9.26
C ILE A 240 -9.15 -10.92 -10.59
N ALA A 241 -7.90 -10.44 -10.75
CA ALA A 241 -7.45 -9.83 -12.00
C ALA A 241 -7.54 -10.82 -13.17
N ASP A 242 -7.11 -12.06 -12.98
CA ASP A 242 -7.17 -13.10 -14.02
C ASP A 242 -8.62 -13.44 -14.39
N ALA A 243 -9.51 -13.53 -13.40
CA ALA A 243 -10.94 -13.75 -13.64
C ALA A 243 -11.56 -12.59 -14.45
N MET A 244 -11.27 -11.34 -14.10
CA MET A 244 -11.74 -10.16 -14.82
C MET A 244 -11.20 -10.12 -16.26
N LEU A 245 -9.91 -10.41 -16.45
CA LEU A 245 -9.29 -10.44 -17.77
C LEU A 245 -9.90 -11.52 -18.67
N ALA A 246 -10.15 -12.72 -18.13
CA ALA A 246 -10.81 -13.80 -18.86
C ALA A 246 -12.23 -13.42 -19.32
N HIS A 247 -12.93 -12.60 -18.52
CA HIS A 247 -14.25 -12.07 -18.84
C HIS A 247 -14.22 -10.75 -19.63
N LYS A 248 -13.04 -10.27 -20.03
CA LYS A 248 -12.86 -9.07 -20.86
C LYS A 248 -13.51 -7.82 -20.24
N THR A 249 -13.33 -7.66 -18.93
CA THR A 249 -13.86 -6.54 -18.15
C THR A 249 -12.96 -6.25 -16.95
N GLY A 250 -13.32 -5.28 -16.11
CA GLY A 250 -12.61 -4.97 -14.88
C GLY A 250 -11.76 -3.71 -14.91
N LEU A 251 -11.20 -3.39 -13.75
CA LEU A 251 -10.25 -2.31 -13.52
C LEU A 251 -8.95 -2.91 -12.97
N PHE A 252 -7.85 -2.63 -13.64
CA PHE A 252 -6.54 -3.19 -13.33
C PHE A 252 -5.64 -2.12 -12.72
N ARG A 253 -4.80 -2.52 -11.77
CA ARG A 253 -3.70 -1.69 -11.29
C ARG A 253 -2.49 -2.04 -12.13
N VAL A 254 -2.07 -1.12 -13.00
CA VAL A 254 -0.97 -1.33 -13.94
C VAL A 254 0.21 -0.47 -13.56
N MET A 255 1.41 -0.96 -13.89
CA MET A 255 2.67 -0.28 -13.66
C MET A 255 3.58 -0.63 -14.83
N SER A 256 3.96 0.36 -15.63
CA SER A 256 4.93 0.17 -16.70
C SER A 256 6.36 0.20 -16.15
N GLY A 257 7.24 -0.59 -16.75
CA GLY A 257 8.67 -0.48 -16.50
C GLY A 257 9.24 0.87 -16.96
N PRO A 258 10.50 1.16 -16.62
CA PRO A 258 11.18 2.38 -17.06
C PRO A 258 11.25 2.46 -18.60
N ASP A 259 11.11 3.67 -19.15
CA ASP A 259 11.29 3.92 -20.58
C ASP A 259 12.75 3.75 -21.04
N ALA A 260 12.98 3.79 -22.35
CA ALA A 260 14.32 3.58 -22.93
C ALA A 260 15.39 4.56 -22.41
N SER A 261 15.02 5.81 -22.12
CA SER A 261 15.95 6.81 -21.58
C SER A 261 16.36 6.48 -20.14
N LYS A 262 15.40 6.03 -19.34
CA LYS A 262 15.62 5.57 -17.97
C LYS A 262 16.43 4.27 -17.95
N VAL A 263 16.15 3.33 -18.84
CA VAL A 263 16.96 2.10 -19.00
C VAL A 263 18.41 2.43 -19.35
N GLN A 264 18.64 3.39 -20.25
CA GLN A 264 20.00 3.83 -20.58
C GLN A 264 20.74 4.43 -19.37
N ARG A 265 20.05 5.24 -18.55
CA ARG A 265 20.60 5.74 -17.29
C ARG A 265 20.94 4.60 -16.33
N LEU A 266 20.06 3.62 -16.17
CA LEU A 266 20.32 2.44 -15.33
C LEU A 266 21.54 1.65 -15.81
N ARG A 267 21.78 1.55 -17.13
CA ARG A 267 23.01 0.93 -17.66
C ARG A 267 24.26 1.70 -17.25
N SER A 268 24.23 3.03 -17.33
CA SER A 268 25.32 3.88 -16.85
C SER A 268 25.53 3.73 -15.34
N THR A 269 24.45 3.65 -14.56
CA THR A 269 24.51 3.38 -13.12
C THR A 269 25.14 2.01 -12.82
N ALA A 270 24.73 0.96 -13.53
CA ALA A 270 25.30 -0.38 -13.38
C ALA A 270 26.82 -0.37 -13.63
N GLN A 271 27.27 0.30 -14.69
CA GLN A 271 28.70 0.47 -14.98
C GLN A 271 29.43 1.24 -13.87
N ALA A 272 28.83 2.30 -13.33
CA ALA A 272 29.40 3.09 -12.23
C ALA A 272 29.50 2.29 -10.92
N LEU A 273 28.56 1.36 -10.70
CA LEU A 273 28.57 0.40 -9.59
C LEU A 273 29.54 -0.78 -9.84
N GLY A 274 30.21 -0.85 -10.99
CA GLY A 274 31.12 -1.94 -11.34
C GLY A 274 30.43 -3.21 -11.81
N LEU A 275 29.14 -3.15 -12.15
CA LEU A 275 28.33 -4.28 -12.56
C LEU A 275 28.35 -4.45 -14.09
N SER A 276 28.54 -5.69 -14.55
CA SER A 276 28.55 -6.02 -15.97
C SER A 276 27.13 -6.32 -16.46
N TRP A 277 26.51 -5.35 -17.13
CA TRP A 277 25.22 -5.52 -17.79
C TRP A 277 25.39 -5.61 -19.32
N PRO A 278 25.32 -6.82 -19.93
CA PRO A 278 25.47 -6.98 -21.37
C PRO A 278 24.44 -6.18 -22.18
N ALA A 279 24.86 -5.61 -23.31
CA ALA A 279 24.00 -4.78 -24.17
C ALA A 279 22.81 -5.56 -24.76
N SER A 280 22.97 -6.87 -24.98
CA SER A 280 21.92 -7.76 -25.49
C SER A 280 20.90 -8.19 -24.43
N THR A 281 21.21 -8.03 -23.14
CA THR A 281 20.34 -8.47 -22.04
C THR A 281 19.33 -7.37 -21.71
N SER A 282 18.03 -7.70 -21.71
CA SER A 282 16.98 -6.76 -21.33
C SER A 282 17.09 -6.36 -19.84
N LEU A 283 16.46 -5.26 -19.44
CA LEU A 283 16.42 -4.87 -18.03
C LEU A 283 15.77 -5.98 -17.18
N ARG A 284 14.67 -6.57 -17.65
CA ARG A 284 13.97 -7.64 -16.98
C ARG A 284 14.85 -8.87 -16.75
N ASP A 285 15.57 -9.31 -17.79
CA ASP A 285 16.43 -10.49 -17.67
C ASP A 285 17.63 -10.21 -16.76
N TYR A 286 18.18 -9.00 -16.82
CA TYR A 286 19.29 -8.59 -15.97
C TYR A 286 18.88 -8.45 -14.51
N GLN A 287 17.71 -7.90 -14.22
CA GLN A 287 17.16 -7.83 -12.86
C GLN A 287 17.08 -9.19 -12.17
N ARG A 288 16.73 -10.24 -12.93
CA ARG A 288 16.62 -11.61 -12.40
C ARG A 288 17.96 -12.21 -11.98
N THR A 289 19.08 -11.64 -12.42
CA THR A 289 20.42 -12.09 -12.02
C THR A 289 20.97 -11.32 -10.81
N LEU A 290 20.27 -10.29 -10.34
CA LEU A 290 20.73 -9.46 -9.24
C LEU A 290 20.51 -10.15 -7.89
N ASP A 291 21.55 -10.17 -7.07
CA ASP A 291 21.51 -10.67 -5.70
C ASP A 291 21.30 -9.51 -4.71
N PRO A 292 20.18 -9.46 -3.96
CA PRO A 292 19.94 -8.42 -2.98
C PRO A 292 20.92 -8.47 -1.78
N ALA A 293 21.66 -9.56 -1.58
CA ALA A 293 22.70 -9.66 -0.56
C ALA A 293 24.01 -8.97 -0.97
N ASP A 294 24.24 -8.75 -2.27
CA ASP A 294 25.37 -7.99 -2.79
C ASP A 294 25.04 -6.48 -2.73
N PRO A 295 25.84 -5.66 -2.02
CA PRO A 295 25.54 -4.23 -1.85
C PRO A 295 25.46 -3.43 -3.15
N GLN A 296 26.29 -3.73 -4.16
CA GLN A 296 26.29 -3.03 -5.44
C GLN A 296 25.06 -3.41 -6.26
N GLN A 297 24.70 -4.69 -6.25
CA GLN A 297 23.51 -5.17 -6.95
C GLN A 297 22.23 -4.68 -6.28
N ALA A 298 22.14 -4.70 -4.94
CA ALA A 298 21.04 -4.12 -4.19
C ALA A 298 20.87 -2.62 -4.45
N ALA A 299 21.97 -1.87 -4.53
CA ALA A 299 21.97 -0.47 -4.93
C ALA A 299 21.35 -0.26 -6.32
N LEU A 300 21.72 -1.08 -7.32
CA LEU A 300 21.10 -1.02 -8.63
C LEU A 300 19.61 -1.42 -8.60
N MET A 301 19.22 -2.41 -7.80
CA MET A 301 17.82 -2.83 -7.62
C MET A 301 16.95 -1.69 -7.07
N LEU A 302 17.48 -0.89 -6.14
CA LEU A 302 16.81 0.31 -5.64
C LEU A 302 16.64 1.37 -6.75
N GLU A 303 17.68 1.60 -7.56
CA GLU A 303 17.59 2.56 -8.68
C GLU A 303 16.61 2.12 -9.76
N ILE A 304 16.57 0.83 -10.04
CA ILE A 304 15.58 0.21 -10.90
C ILE A 304 14.16 0.48 -10.39
N ARG A 305 13.91 0.30 -9.08
CA ARG A 305 12.61 0.55 -8.45
C ARG A 305 12.20 2.00 -8.61
N ARG A 306 13.12 2.95 -8.39
CA ARG A 306 12.88 4.40 -8.55
C ARG A 306 12.63 4.81 -10.00
N ALA A 307 13.31 4.16 -10.95
CA ALA A 307 13.14 4.43 -12.37
C ALA A 307 11.77 3.97 -12.88
N GLY A 308 11.13 3.00 -12.21
CA GLY A 308 9.78 2.56 -12.51
C GLY A 308 8.80 3.72 -12.62
N ASN A 309 7.78 3.58 -13.46
CA ASN A 309 6.69 4.55 -13.48
C ASN A 309 5.76 4.27 -12.29
N GLY A 310 5.10 5.31 -11.78
CA GLY A 310 4.05 5.13 -10.77
C GLY A 310 2.95 4.21 -11.29
N ALA A 311 2.36 3.42 -10.40
CA ALA A 311 1.21 2.60 -10.75
C ALA A 311 -0.03 3.47 -10.98
N SER A 312 -0.92 3.03 -11.87
CA SER A 312 -2.18 3.71 -12.18
C SER A 312 -3.31 2.70 -12.38
N TYR A 313 -4.55 3.17 -12.38
CA TYR A 313 -5.70 2.34 -12.69
C TYR A 313 -6.03 2.44 -14.18
N GLN A 314 -6.29 1.30 -14.82
CA GLN A 314 -6.73 1.23 -16.21
C GLN A 314 -7.89 0.25 -16.38
N PRO A 315 -8.99 0.64 -17.06
CA PRO A 315 -10.06 -0.29 -17.38
C PRO A 315 -9.57 -1.32 -18.41
N TYR A 316 -10.26 -2.45 -18.50
CA TYR A 316 -10.03 -3.42 -19.58
C TYR A 316 -10.07 -2.74 -20.95
N GLN A 317 -9.12 -3.12 -21.82
CA GLN A 317 -9.07 -2.71 -23.21
C GLN A 317 -8.89 -3.95 -24.09
N GLN A 318 -9.68 -4.04 -25.15
CA GLN A 318 -9.61 -5.17 -26.06
C GLN A 318 -8.23 -5.25 -26.73
N GLY A 319 -7.61 -6.44 -26.68
CA GLY A 319 -6.30 -6.69 -27.29
C GLY A 319 -5.10 -6.21 -26.46
N VAL A 320 -5.33 -5.62 -25.28
CA VAL A 320 -4.27 -5.19 -24.37
C VAL A 320 -4.30 -6.05 -23.11
N VAL A 321 -3.17 -6.68 -22.80
CA VAL A 321 -3.00 -7.37 -21.51
C VAL A 321 -2.51 -6.34 -20.48
N PRO A 322 -3.32 -5.98 -19.47
CA PRO A 322 -2.90 -5.05 -18.43
C PRO A 322 -1.77 -5.68 -17.61
N TRP A 323 -0.71 -4.91 -17.35
CA TRP A 323 0.51 -5.44 -16.73
C TRP A 323 1.02 -4.56 -15.60
N HIS A 324 1.44 -5.20 -14.50
CA HIS A 324 2.08 -4.55 -13.38
C HIS A 324 3.53 -5.03 -13.24
N GLU A 325 4.50 -4.20 -13.64
CA GLU A 325 5.91 -4.62 -13.74
C GLU A 325 6.47 -5.12 -12.42
N ALA A 326 6.27 -4.39 -11.32
CA ALA A 326 6.78 -4.81 -10.02
C ALA A 326 6.10 -6.08 -9.48
N MET A 327 4.93 -6.48 -9.99
CA MET A 327 4.29 -7.73 -9.60
C MET A 327 4.55 -8.82 -10.62
N ALA A 328 5.13 -8.51 -11.79
CA ALA A 328 5.28 -9.41 -12.93
C ALA A 328 4.00 -10.22 -13.24
N ALA A 329 2.85 -9.56 -13.21
CA ALA A 329 1.53 -10.16 -13.49
C ALA A 329 0.46 -9.12 -13.84
N THR A 330 -0.67 -9.62 -14.33
CA THR A 330 -1.98 -8.98 -14.25
C THR A 330 -2.35 -8.77 -12.78
N TYR A 331 -2.79 -7.56 -12.44
CA TYR A 331 -3.03 -7.19 -11.04
C TYR A 331 -4.21 -6.22 -10.91
N ALA A 332 -4.96 -6.36 -9.83
CA ALA A 332 -6.08 -5.50 -9.47
C ALA A 332 -6.03 -5.18 -7.96
N HIS A 333 -6.76 -4.16 -7.54
CA HIS A 333 -7.00 -3.90 -6.13
C HIS A 333 -8.45 -4.25 -5.80
N ALA A 334 -8.64 -5.22 -4.91
CA ALA A 334 -9.96 -5.68 -4.48
C ALA A 334 -10.09 -5.86 -2.97
N THR A 335 -9.00 -5.66 -2.22
CA THR A 335 -8.90 -6.14 -0.85
C THR A 335 -9.03 -5.04 0.18
N ALA A 336 -9.17 -3.76 -0.20
CA ALA A 336 -9.24 -2.64 0.74
C ALA A 336 -10.40 -1.65 0.46
N PRO A 337 -11.65 -2.13 0.36
CA PRO A 337 -12.78 -1.28 -0.03
C PRO A 337 -13.18 -0.22 0.99
N LEU A 338 -12.79 -0.29 2.26
CA LEU A 338 -13.06 0.75 3.28
C LEU A 338 -12.20 2.00 3.08
N ARG A 339 -11.07 1.86 2.36
CA ARG A 339 -10.11 2.96 2.15
C ARG A 339 -9.79 3.27 0.69
N ARG A 340 -10.24 2.46 -0.26
CA ARG A 340 -10.08 2.72 -1.70
C ARG A 340 -11.40 2.51 -2.44
N LEU A 341 -11.85 3.56 -3.14
CA LEU A 341 -13.12 3.53 -3.88
C LEU A 341 -13.14 2.47 -4.98
N ALA A 342 -12.00 2.29 -5.67
CA ALA A 342 -11.86 1.33 -6.77
C ALA A 342 -12.20 -0.11 -6.34
N ASP A 343 -11.72 -0.51 -5.16
CA ASP A 343 -11.92 -1.86 -4.63
C ASP A 343 -13.40 -2.20 -4.48
N ARG A 344 -14.26 -1.26 -4.06
CA ARG A 344 -15.72 -1.48 -3.97
C ARG A 344 -16.31 -1.94 -5.31
N TYR A 345 -15.88 -1.34 -6.41
CA TYR A 345 -16.35 -1.69 -7.76
C TYR A 345 -15.71 -2.98 -8.29
N VAL A 346 -14.42 -3.21 -8.01
CA VAL A 346 -13.73 -4.46 -8.36
C VAL A 346 -14.35 -5.65 -7.63
N VAL A 347 -14.69 -5.52 -6.34
CA VAL A 347 -15.38 -6.56 -5.55
C VAL A 347 -16.73 -6.90 -6.15
N ARG A 348 -17.55 -5.89 -6.51
CA ARG A 348 -18.85 -6.11 -7.18
C ARG A 348 -18.71 -6.83 -8.52
N CYS A 349 -17.71 -6.45 -9.32
CA CYS A 349 -17.40 -7.09 -10.60
C CYS A 349 -17.00 -8.56 -10.42
N ALA A 350 -16.03 -8.82 -9.53
CA ALA A 350 -15.52 -10.15 -9.25
C ALA A 350 -16.60 -11.08 -8.68
N LEU A 351 -17.46 -10.56 -7.79
CA LEU A 351 -18.61 -11.29 -7.25
C LEU A 351 -19.58 -11.70 -8.36
N ALA A 352 -19.94 -10.80 -9.26
CA ALA A 352 -20.83 -11.12 -10.39
C ALA A 352 -20.23 -12.18 -11.31
N ILE A 353 -18.96 -11.99 -11.71
CA ILE A 353 -18.22 -12.91 -12.56
C ILE A 353 -18.13 -14.31 -11.96
N ALA A 354 -17.75 -14.42 -10.68
CA ALA A 354 -17.60 -15.71 -10.00
C ALA A 354 -18.92 -16.48 -9.88
N ASN A 355 -20.07 -15.80 -9.97
CA ASN A 355 -21.41 -16.38 -9.94
C ASN A 355 -22.06 -16.49 -11.32
N GLY A 356 -21.29 -16.30 -12.41
CA GLY A 356 -21.79 -16.37 -13.78
C GLY A 356 -22.85 -15.31 -14.12
N GLN A 357 -22.89 -14.21 -13.35
CA GLN A 357 -23.82 -13.11 -13.54
C GLN A 357 -23.19 -12.02 -14.41
N PRO A 358 -24.00 -11.25 -15.17
CA PRO A 358 -23.50 -10.09 -15.88
C PRO A 358 -22.95 -9.04 -14.89
N VAL A 359 -21.84 -8.38 -15.25
CA VAL A 359 -21.33 -7.25 -14.48
C VAL A 359 -22.36 -6.11 -14.52
N PRO A 360 -22.79 -5.54 -13.38
CA PRO A 360 -23.76 -4.47 -13.36
C PRO A 360 -23.30 -3.26 -14.18
N GLN A 361 -24.21 -2.62 -14.92
CA GLN A 361 -23.87 -1.49 -15.79
C GLN A 361 -23.21 -0.34 -15.01
N ALA A 362 -23.69 -0.03 -13.81
CA ALA A 362 -23.10 0.99 -12.94
C ALA A 362 -21.63 0.71 -12.57
N VAL A 363 -21.23 -0.56 -12.46
CA VAL A 363 -19.85 -0.98 -12.22
C VAL A 363 -18.98 -0.75 -13.46
N SER A 364 -19.48 -1.14 -14.64
CA SER A 364 -18.81 -0.89 -15.91
C SER A 364 -18.62 0.61 -16.19
N ASP A 365 -19.64 1.43 -15.92
CA ASP A 365 -19.59 2.88 -16.08
C ASP A 365 -18.59 3.52 -15.09
N ALA A 366 -18.51 2.98 -13.87
CA ALA A 366 -17.54 3.42 -12.87
C ALA A 366 -16.09 3.19 -13.33
N PHE A 367 -15.79 2.07 -13.99
CA PHE A 367 -14.43 1.77 -14.47
C PHE A 367 -13.87 2.80 -15.44
N ALA A 368 -14.72 3.49 -16.21
CA ALA A 368 -14.28 4.59 -17.07
C ALA A 368 -13.88 5.85 -16.27
N ARG A 369 -14.48 6.07 -15.10
CA ARG A 369 -14.30 7.28 -14.26
C ARG A 369 -13.22 7.11 -13.19
N LEU A 370 -13.09 5.91 -12.64
CA LEU A 370 -12.20 5.59 -11.52
C LEU A 370 -10.73 5.96 -11.76
N PRO A 371 -10.11 5.77 -12.95
CA PRO A 371 -8.72 6.14 -13.17
C PRO A 371 -8.39 7.58 -12.79
N LYS A 372 -9.24 8.54 -13.18
CA LYS A 372 -9.04 9.96 -12.87
C LYS A 372 -9.23 10.25 -11.38
N VAL A 373 -10.20 9.59 -10.75
CA VAL A 373 -10.55 9.85 -9.35
C VAL A 373 -9.47 9.29 -8.44
N MET A 374 -9.08 8.03 -8.65
CA MET A 374 -7.99 7.41 -7.90
C MET A 374 -6.66 8.10 -8.16
N GLY A 375 -6.36 8.52 -9.40
CA GLY A 375 -5.12 9.26 -9.69
C GLY A 375 -5.01 10.59 -8.94
N ARG A 376 -6.13 11.29 -8.72
CA ARG A 376 -6.16 12.50 -7.86
C ARG A 376 -5.97 12.15 -6.39
N GLY A 377 -6.59 11.05 -5.92
CA GLY A 377 -6.40 10.50 -4.58
C GLY A 377 -4.92 10.20 -4.32
N ASP A 378 -4.34 9.30 -5.13
CA ASP A 378 -2.95 8.83 -5.02
C ASP A 378 -1.98 10.02 -4.98
N ALA A 379 -2.17 11.02 -5.86
CA ALA A 379 -1.33 12.21 -5.91
C ALA A 379 -1.41 13.04 -4.62
N ARG A 380 -2.62 13.23 -4.10
CA ARG A 380 -2.86 14.01 -2.88
C ARG A 380 -2.33 13.29 -1.63
N ALA A 381 -2.56 11.99 -1.52
CA ALA A 381 -2.02 11.16 -0.44
C ALA A 381 -0.48 11.21 -0.43
N SER A 382 0.15 11.08 -1.61
CA SER A 382 1.61 11.18 -1.74
C SER A 382 2.14 12.56 -1.35
N GLN A 383 1.47 13.64 -1.76
CA GLN A 383 1.86 15.01 -1.39
C GLN A 383 1.79 15.25 0.12
N ILE A 384 0.71 14.80 0.77
CA ILE A 384 0.54 14.91 2.23
C ILE A 384 1.63 14.11 2.97
N ASN A 385 1.90 12.89 2.52
CA ASN A 385 2.93 12.04 3.13
C ASN A 385 4.32 12.67 3.05
N HIS A 386 4.72 13.16 1.86
CA HIS A 386 5.99 13.87 1.71
C HIS A 386 6.05 15.12 2.58
N ALA A 387 5.00 15.95 2.58
CA ALA A 387 4.94 17.14 3.42
C ALA A 387 5.06 16.84 4.91
N ALA A 388 4.48 15.74 5.39
CA ALA A 388 4.57 15.32 6.79
C ALA A 388 5.98 14.84 7.16
N ILE A 389 6.66 14.11 6.26
CA ILE A 389 8.05 13.68 6.44
C ILE A 389 8.97 14.90 6.43
N ASP A 390 8.87 15.78 5.43
CA ASP A 390 9.69 16.99 5.31
C ASP A 390 9.54 17.90 6.54
N LEU A 391 8.31 18.04 7.05
CA LEU A 391 8.04 18.77 8.29
C LEU A 391 8.71 18.09 9.49
N ALA A 392 8.61 16.76 9.61
CA ALA A 392 9.21 16.03 10.72
C ALA A 392 10.74 16.14 10.71
N GLU A 393 11.37 16.03 9.55
CA GLU A 393 12.81 16.24 9.39
C GLU A 393 13.21 17.66 9.83
N ALA A 394 12.50 18.69 9.36
CA ALA A 394 12.79 20.08 9.69
C ALA A 394 12.57 20.39 11.17
N VAL A 395 11.50 19.88 11.79
CA VAL A 395 11.23 20.06 13.23
C VAL A 395 12.29 19.37 14.07
N MET A 396 12.68 18.15 13.72
CA MET A 396 13.63 17.37 14.51
C MET A 396 15.07 17.86 14.39
N LEU A 397 15.43 18.50 13.28
CA LEU A 397 16.75 19.11 13.09
C LEU A 397 16.80 20.57 13.57
N LYS A 398 15.68 21.15 13.99
CA LYS A 398 15.65 22.53 14.47
C LYS A 398 16.47 22.69 15.75
N GLY A 399 17.36 23.67 15.78
CA GLY A 399 18.26 23.92 16.92
C GLY A 399 19.60 23.18 16.83
N HIS A 400 19.78 22.32 15.83
CA HIS A 400 21.04 21.62 15.55
C HIS A 400 21.86 22.29 14.43
N GLU A 401 21.52 23.52 14.02
CA GLU A 401 22.23 24.23 12.96
C GLU A 401 23.71 24.43 13.33
N GLY A 402 24.60 24.10 12.39
CA GLY A 402 26.05 24.13 12.58
C GLY A 402 26.66 22.80 13.06
N GLU A 403 25.85 21.86 13.57
CA GLU A 403 26.30 20.52 13.94
C GLU A 403 26.64 19.68 12.70
N THR A 404 27.48 18.65 12.90
CA THR A 404 27.88 17.73 11.85
C THR A 404 27.31 16.32 12.07
N PHE A 405 26.93 15.70 10.96
CA PHE A 405 26.23 14.43 10.93
C PHE A 405 26.96 13.49 9.98
N ARG A 406 27.13 12.24 10.39
CA ARG A 406 27.60 11.19 9.48
C ARG A 406 26.47 10.81 8.54
N ALA A 407 26.77 10.67 7.26
CA ALA A 407 25.81 10.28 6.25
C ALA A 407 26.40 9.24 5.29
N VAL A 408 25.51 8.57 4.57
CA VAL A 408 25.86 7.64 3.49
C VAL A 408 25.14 8.10 2.23
N VAL A 409 25.87 8.17 1.11
CA VAL A 409 25.24 8.44 -0.19
C VAL A 409 24.34 7.26 -0.55
N THR A 410 23.05 7.53 -0.65
CA THR A 410 22.05 6.52 -1.01
C THR A 410 21.64 6.58 -2.46
N ASP A 411 21.83 7.72 -3.13
CA ASP A 411 21.34 7.96 -4.50
C ASP A 411 22.01 9.22 -5.11
N PHE A 412 21.75 9.48 -6.39
CA PHE A 412 22.12 10.70 -7.10
C PHE A 412 20.88 11.51 -7.47
N VAL A 413 21.02 12.83 -7.45
CA VAL A 413 19.95 13.75 -7.87
C VAL A 413 20.51 14.77 -8.84
N ASP A 414 19.64 15.53 -9.52
CA ASP A 414 20.08 16.61 -10.38
C ASP A 414 20.97 17.59 -9.58
N HIS A 415 22.22 17.74 -10.02
CA HIS A 415 23.25 18.58 -9.41
C HIS A 415 23.68 18.19 -7.97
N GLY A 416 23.61 16.91 -7.60
CA GLY A 416 24.14 16.46 -6.31
C GLY A 416 23.96 14.97 -6.00
N VAL A 417 23.98 14.66 -4.71
CA VAL A 417 23.72 13.32 -4.17
C VAL A 417 22.56 13.36 -3.19
N ARG A 418 21.86 12.25 -3.05
CA ARG A 418 20.97 12.02 -1.91
C ARG A 418 21.75 11.27 -0.85
N ALA A 419 21.77 11.81 0.36
CA ALA A 419 22.49 11.24 1.48
C ALA A 419 21.51 10.98 2.64
N GLN A 420 21.60 9.78 3.20
CA GLN A 420 20.86 9.41 4.41
C GLN A 420 21.76 9.61 5.62
N LEU A 421 21.25 10.27 6.65
CA LEU A 421 21.98 10.40 7.90
C LEU A 421 22.13 9.02 8.56
N ALA A 422 23.33 8.71 9.03
CA ALA A 422 23.61 7.42 9.64
C ALA A 422 22.83 7.26 10.94
N ASP A 423 22.68 8.34 11.71
CA ASP A 423 22.17 8.33 13.08
C ASP A 423 20.71 8.80 13.22
N MET A 424 20.07 9.21 12.13
CA MET A 424 18.72 9.76 12.12
C MET A 424 17.96 9.27 10.89
N ALA A 425 16.63 9.20 10.99
CA ALA A 425 15.78 8.83 9.87
C ALA A 425 15.51 10.02 8.92
N VAL A 426 16.59 10.68 8.49
CA VAL A 426 16.58 11.88 7.66
C VAL A 426 17.29 11.59 6.34
N VAL A 427 16.69 12.03 5.23
CA VAL A 427 17.27 11.93 3.88
C VAL A 427 17.37 13.32 3.26
N ALA A 428 18.57 13.74 2.91
CA ALA A 428 18.82 15.07 2.36
C ALA A 428 19.41 15.02 0.95
N ASN A 429 19.02 15.98 0.11
CA ASN A 429 19.71 16.24 -1.15
C ASN A 429 20.87 17.22 -0.87
N VAL A 430 22.09 16.84 -1.27
CA VAL A 430 23.32 17.57 -0.99
C VAL A 430 24.05 17.88 -2.29
N LYS A 431 24.45 19.14 -2.47
CA LYS A 431 25.32 19.54 -3.57
C LYS A 431 26.73 19.03 -3.32
N ALA A 432 27.04 17.86 -3.87
CA ALA A 432 28.35 17.24 -3.85
C ALA A 432 28.62 16.52 -5.18
N CYS A 433 29.89 16.42 -5.58
CA CYS A 433 30.32 15.75 -6.81
C CYS A 433 31.46 14.77 -6.52
N GLY A 434 31.68 13.82 -7.43
CA GLY A 434 32.77 12.84 -7.31
C GLY A 434 32.55 11.73 -6.28
N LEU A 435 31.33 11.58 -5.76
CA LEU A 435 30.96 10.53 -4.81
C LEU A 435 30.30 9.34 -5.53
N ARG A 436 30.33 8.17 -4.89
CA ARG A 436 29.65 6.95 -5.29
C ARG A 436 28.57 6.58 -4.27
N GLN A 437 27.58 5.83 -4.70
CA GLN A 437 26.60 5.24 -3.79
C GLN A 437 27.31 4.34 -2.77
N GLY A 438 26.93 4.46 -1.49
CA GLY A 438 27.59 3.81 -0.36
C GLY A 438 28.79 4.58 0.21
N ASP A 439 29.30 5.62 -0.46
CA ASP A 439 30.35 6.46 0.12
C ASP A 439 29.83 7.15 1.39
N ARG A 440 30.72 7.25 2.38
CA ARG A 440 30.44 7.94 3.64
C ARG A 440 30.91 9.39 3.54
N LEU A 441 30.11 10.30 4.04
CA LEU A 441 30.43 11.72 4.12
C LEU A 441 29.99 12.31 5.45
N THR A 442 30.60 13.42 5.82
CA THR A 442 30.17 14.24 6.94
C THR A 442 29.43 15.44 6.38
N LEU A 443 28.22 15.67 6.87
CA LEU A 443 27.36 16.77 6.46
C LEU A 443 27.21 17.74 7.61
N LYS A 444 27.34 19.04 7.34
CA LYS A 444 27.01 20.09 8.29
C LYS A 444 25.59 20.59 8.01
N LEU A 445 24.76 20.67 9.05
CA LEU A 445 23.43 21.28 8.93
C LEU A 445 23.57 22.79 8.81
N VAL A 446 23.11 23.37 7.71
CA VAL A 446 23.14 24.81 7.45
C VAL A 446 21.87 25.47 7.98
N SER A 447 20.71 24.86 7.71
CA SER A 447 19.43 25.38 8.16
C SER A 447 18.39 24.26 8.30
N ALA A 448 17.52 24.39 9.30
CA ALA A 448 16.27 23.65 9.40
C ALA A 448 15.13 24.65 9.63
N ASP A 449 14.16 24.68 8.71
CA ASP A 449 13.02 25.60 8.74
C ASP A 449 11.70 24.82 8.70
N PRO A 450 11.04 24.62 9.86
CA PRO A 450 9.74 23.97 9.94
C PRO A 450 8.60 24.67 9.18
N ASP A 451 8.65 26.00 9.02
CA ASP A 451 7.61 26.74 8.31
C ASP A 451 7.71 26.53 6.79
N GLN A 452 8.94 26.37 6.28
CA GLN A 452 9.19 26.01 4.88
C GLN A 452 9.25 24.50 4.62
N ARG A 453 9.22 23.68 5.69
CA ARG A 453 9.47 22.22 5.63
C ARG A 453 10.77 21.91 4.89
N SER A 454 11.84 22.64 5.21
CA SER A 454 13.10 22.54 4.47
C SER A 454 14.29 22.31 5.40
N ILE A 455 15.21 21.48 4.92
CA ILE A 455 16.51 21.22 5.54
C ILE A 455 17.60 21.42 4.50
N VAL A 456 18.71 22.03 4.90
CA VAL A 456 19.85 22.28 4.01
C VAL A 456 21.11 21.75 4.67
N PHE A 457 21.79 20.85 3.95
CA PHE A 457 23.07 20.31 4.34
C PHE A 457 24.15 20.69 3.33
N GLU A 458 25.37 20.88 3.82
CA GLU A 458 26.58 21.02 3.01
C GLU A 458 27.63 19.99 3.43
N PRO A 459 28.54 19.56 2.54
CA PRO A 459 29.71 18.80 2.94
C PRO A 459 30.52 19.58 4.00
N ALA A 460 30.83 18.92 5.12
CA ALA A 460 31.55 19.52 6.24
C ALA A 460 33.06 19.62 6.02
#